data_AF-A0A2R2MTJ3-F1
#
_entry.id   AF-A0A2R2MTJ3-F1
#
_cell.length_a   1.000
_cell.length_b   1.000
_cell.length_c   1.000
_cell.angle_alpha   90.00
_cell.angle_beta   90.00
_cell.angle_gamma   90.00
#
_symmetry.space_group_name_H-M   'P 1'
#
loop_
_entity.id
_entity.type
_entity.pdbx_description
1 polymer ?
#
loop_
_entity_poly.entity_id
_entity_poly.type
_entity_poly.pdbx_seq_one_letter_code
_entity_poly.pdbx_strand_id
1 'polypeptide(L)'
;MIFILTNKDGYRFYGNSLPCGKESFKDPCIGLLTAEQALADYAVLLTQLKKDFGAQNVPVIAFGGSYGGILSAYMRFKYPNVIDGAIAASAPLLSVVGAAPGTYFWEDITNDCAMAHPECVPKTRAAFLEMEMMYQMGSKGLQQLSAIFKLCNPLKNKADFKHLQGWTRNAFANVAMFNYPYPANNLPANPIQYMCKLIINSSIVELNLKGLAAAAGLYYNATSGNSRTCFDIYSDFVECADPTGCGVGSDSLAWDFQACTEFVMPPGSDGVSDMFPVLPFTLAMRTEYCQQRWNVTPRDNWTRINYWGPDIESSSNIVFSNGDLDPWHRGGFNSSLSSTLIAVKIEGGAHHLDLRSKNAADPQSVIKARKVEVANIQKWIKQTRHLKGKEPRVDDIYVLKALKEILEDL
;
A
#
# COMPACT_ATOMS: atom_id res chain seq x y z
N MET A 1 -9.57 1.14 26.37
CA MET A 1 -8.56 1.41 25.33
C MET A 1 -9.33 1.90 24.12
N ILE A 2 -8.89 2.98 23.49
CA ILE A 2 -9.49 3.42 22.22
C ILE A 2 -8.51 3.00 21.11
N PHE A 3 -9.03 2.28 20.12
CA PHE A 3 -8.31 1.90 18.92
C PHE A 3 -8.70 2.85 17.80
N ILE A 4 -7.71 3.39 17.08
CA ILE A 4 -7.96 4.00 15.77
C ILE A 4 -7.52 3.01 14.73
N LEU A 5 -8.47 2.59 13.89
CA LEU A 5 -8.16 2.09 12.56
C LEU A 5 -8.22 3.29 11.63
N THR A 6 -7.09 3.65 11.03
CA THR A 6 -7.05 4.66 9.96
C THR A 6 -7.67 4.05 8.69
N ASN A 7 -8.98 3.83 8.68
CA ASN A 7 -9.72 3.32 7.54
C ASN A 7 -10.14 4.47 6.60
N LYS A 8 -10.36 4.15 5.33
CA LYS A 8 -10.68 5.12 4.25
C LYS A 8 -11.81 6.08 4.59
N ASP A 9 -12.88 5.59 5.24
CA ASP A 9 -14.06 6.42 5.55
C ASP A 9 -13.81 7.48 6.65
N GLY A 10 -12.69 7.40 7.38
CA GLY A 10 -12.34 8.33 8.48
C GLY A 10 -11.22 9.31 8.15
N TYR A 11 -10.67 9.30 6.93
CA TYR A 11 -9.61 10.22 6.51
C TYR A 11 -10.21 11.29 5.60
N ARG A 12 -9.88 12.57 5.84
CA ARG A 12 -10.41 13.69 5.03
C ARG A 12 -10.14 13.48 3.54
N PHE A 13 -11.09 13.82 2.68
CA PHE A 13 -11.10 13.63 1.22
C PHE A 13 -11.31 12.20 0.72
N TYR A 14 -11.49 11.22 1.60
CA TYR A 14 -11.73 9.82 1.22
C TYR A 14 -13.12 9.38 1.66
N GLY A 15 -13.70 8.45 0.89
CA GLY A 15 -15.05 7.94 1.14
C GLY A 15 -16.07 9.08 1.27
N ASN A 16 -16.75 9.13 2.42
CA ASN A 16 -17.76 10.14 2.71
C ASN A 16 -17.25 11.38 3.47
N SER A 17 -15.97 11.38 3.87
CA SER A 17 -15.37 12.44 4.71
C SER A 17 -14.85 13.60 3.84
N LEU A 18 -15.76 14.29 3.15
CA LEU A 18 -15.45 15.30 2.14
C LEU A 18 -15.64 16.74 2.67
N PRO A 19 -14.56 17.51 2.94
CA PRO A 19 -14.67 18.83 3.59
C PRO A 19 -15.52 19.86 2.85
N CYS A 20 -15.58 19.77 1.51
CA CYS A 20 -16.42 20.63 0.67
C CYS A 20 -17.43 19.82 -0.16
N GLY A 21 -17.82 18.63 0.31
CA GLY A 21 -18.70 17.72 -0.43
C GLY A 21 -18.13 17.39 -1.82
N LYS A 22 -18.96 17.49 -2.87
CA LYS A 22 -18.57 17.20 -4.26
C LYS A 22 -17.46 18.12 -4.80
N GLU A 23 -17.28 19.29 -4.20
CA GLU A 23 -16.28 20.27 -4.62
C GLU A 23 -14.92 20.09 -3.90
N SER A 24 -14.77 19.01 -3.11
CA SER A 24 -13.54 18.78 -2.35
C SER A 24 -12.31 18.69 -3.26
N PHE A 25 -12.40 18.09 -4.43
CA PHE A 25 -11.27 17.93 -5.35
C PHE A 25 -10.96 19.15 -6.24
N LYS A 26 -11.46 20.32 -5.87
CA LYS A 26 -11.26 21.58 -6.59
C LYS A 26 -10.59 22.63 -5.70
N ASP A 27 -9.92 23.58 -6.33
CA ASP A 27 -9.40 24.74 -5.63
C ASP A 27 -10.53 25.62 -5.06
N PRO A 28 -10.34 26.21 -3.86
CA PRO A 28 -9.18 26.06 -2.97
C PRO A 28 -9.28 24.86 -2.02
N CYS A 29 -10.37 24.09 -2.07
CA CYS A 29 -10.67 23.07 -1.06
C CYS A 29 -9.64 21.95 -1.00
N ILE A 30 -9.18 21.46 -2.17
CA ILE A 30 -8.19 20.38 -2.25
C ILE A 30 -6.88 20.72 -1.52
N GLY A 31 -6.56 22.01 -1.36
CA GLY A 31 -5.42 22.48 -0.57
C GLY A 31 -5.50 22.16 0.92
N LEU A 32 -6.65 21.69 1.44
CA LEU A 32 -6.80 21.20 2.82
C LEU A 32 -6.43 19.72 2.99
N LEU A 33 -6.09 19.04 1.89
CA LEU A 33 -5.65 17.64 1.90
C LEU A 33 -4.13 17.58 2.15
N THR A 34 -3.75 17.48 3.42
CA THR A 34 -2.37 17.23 3.85
C THR A 34 -2.33 16.21 4.98
N ALA A 35 -1.18 15.58 5.19
CA ALA A 35 -0.96 14.69 6.32
C ALA A 35 -1.12 15.41 7.66
N GLU A 36 -0.59 16.63 7.83
CA GLU A 36 -0.70 17.37 9.10
C GLU A 36 -2.14 17.66 9.46
N GLN A 37 -2.91 18.05 8.46
CA GLN A 37 -4.34 18.32 8.57
C GLN A 37 -5.12 17.08 9.02
N ALA A 38 -4.84 15.91 8.43
CA ALA A 38 -5.47 14.67 8.85
C ALA A 38 -5.04 14.21 10.26
N LEU A 39 -3.77 14.38 10.63
CA LEU A 39 -3.31 14.09 12.00
C LEU A 39 -3.99 15.02 13.01
N ALA A 40 -4.20 16.29 12.66
CA ALA A 40 -4.94 17.23 13.49
C ALA A 40 -6.42 16.80 13.68
N ASP A 41 -7.08 16.29 12.64
CA ASP A 41 -8.43 15.73 12.76
C ASP A 41 -8.48 14.58 13.76
N TYR A 42 -7.55 13.63 13.67
CA TYR A 42 -7.47 12.53 14.63
C TYR A 42 -7.20 13.01 16.05
N ALA A 43 -6.32 14.00 16.23
CA ALA A 43 -6.02 14.55 17.54
C ALA A 43 -7.24 15.24 18.19
N VAL A 44 -7.98 16.04 17.42
CA VAL A 44 -9.21 16.71 17.87
C VAL A 44 -10.29 15.69 18.18
N LEU A 45 -10.53 14.73 17.26
CA LEU A 45 -11.51 13.67 17.43
C LEU A 45 -11.25 12.86 18.71
N LEU A 46 -10.03 12.40 18.93
CA LEU A 46 -9.67 11.63 20.13
C LEU A 46 -9.87 12.43 21.42
N THR A 47 -9.51 13.72 21.40
CA THR A 47 -9.67 14.60 22.56
C THR A 47 -11.16 14.76 22.89
N GLN A 48 -11.99 14.92 21.87
CA GLN A 48 -13.43 15.04 22.02
C GLN A 48 -14.08 13.73 22.49
N LEU A 49 -13.72 12.58 21.88
CA LEU A 49 -14.19 11.25 22.32
C LEU A 49 -13.82 10.97 23.78
N LYS A 50 -12.60 11.30 24.21
CA LYS A 50 -12.20 11.15 25.62
C LYS A 50 -13.05 11.99 26.56
N LYS A 51 -13.50 13.16 26.13
CA LYS A 51 -14.39 14.01 26.92
C LYS A 51 -15.81 13.43 26.98
N ASP A 52 -16.37 13.08 25.83
CA ASP A 52 -17.77 12.62 25.70
C ASP A 52 -18.02 11.30 26.42
N PHE A 53 -17.02 10.40 26.43
CA PHE A 53 -17.11 9.11 27.12
C PHE A 53 -16.52 9.11 28.54
N GLY A 54 -16.10 10.26 29.08
CA GLY A 54 -15.45 10.30 30.41
C GLY A 54 -14.17 9.46 30.50
N ALA A 55 -13.45 9.35 29.38
CA ALA A 55 -12.33 8.44 29.14
C ALA A 55 -10.96 9.15 29.14
N GLN A 56 -10.81 10.27 29.88
CA GLN A 56 -9.59 11.11 29.85
C GLN A 56 -8.31 10.34 30.20
N ASN A 57 -8.43 9.31 31.04
CA ASN A 57 -7.30 8.49 31.49
C ASN A 57 -7.13 7.18 30.72
N VAL A 58 -7.97 6.91 29.71
CA VAL A 58 -7.91 5.69 28.92
C VAL A 58 -6.73 5.79 27.93
N PRO A 59 -5.85 4.78 27.87
CA PRO A 59 -4.79 4.73 26.88
C PRO A 59 -5.34 4.55 25.46
N VAL A 60 -4.67 5.15 24.48
CA VAL A 60 -5.05 5.13 23.06
C VAL A 60 -3.86 4.65 22.23
N ILE A 61 -4.08 3.63 21.40
CA ILE A 61 -3.06 3.11 20.50
C ILE A 61 -3.57 3.25 19.06
N ALA A 62 -2.72 3.80 18.19
CA ALA A 62 -3.01 3.96 16.77
C ALA A 62 -2.63 2.69 16.00
N PHE A 63 -3.47 2.29 15.05
CA PHE A 63 -3.23 1.16 14.16
C PHE A 63 -3.46 1.59 12.72
N GLY A 64 -2.56 1.17 11.84
CA GLY A 64 -2.76 1.36 10.42
C GLY A 64 -1.81 0.52 9.59
N GLY A 65 -2.30 0.14 8.41
CA GLY A 65 -1.53 -0.50 7.35
C GLY A 65 -1.17 0.51 6.28
N SER A 66 -0.02 0.34 5.60
CA SER A 66 0.34 1.16 4.44
C SER A 66 0.44 2.66 4.80
N TYR A 67 -0.20 3.54 4.02
CA TYR A 67 -0.35 4.95 4.37
C TYR A 67 -0.99 5.18 5.76
N GLY A 68 -1.94 4.33 6.16
CA GLY A 68 -2.49 4.34 7.51
C GLY A 68 -1.45 4.04 8.60
N GLY A 69 -0.48 3.17 8.29
CA GLY A 69 0.66 2.88 9.16
C GLY A 69 1.62 4.06 9.28
N ILE A 70 1.85 4.78 8.16
CA ILE A 70 2.58 6.05 8.17
C ILE A 70 1.89 7.05 9.10
N LEU A 71 0.57 7.23 8.97
CA LEU A 71 -0.21 8.12 9.83
C LEU A 71 -0.17 7.69 11.30
N SER A 72 -0.20 6.38 11.59
CA SER A 72 -0.10 5.86 12.96
C SER A 72 1.24 6.20 13.59
N ALA A 73 2.34 6.05 12.86
CA ALA A 73 3.66 6.47 13.31
C ALA A 73 3.73 8.00 13.50
N TYR A 74 3.24 8.78 12.53
CA TYR A 74 3.24 10.24 12.59
C TYR A 74 2.39 10.81 13.73
N MET A 75 1.25 10.18 14.05
CA MET A 75 0.47 10.51 15.24
C MET A 75 1.31 10.35 16.49
N ARG A 76 2.14 9.30 16.57
CA ARG A 76 2.99 9.07 17.75
C ARG A 76 4.15 10.07 17.81
N PHE A 77 4.67 10.50 16.66
CA PHE A 77 5.69 11.53 16.57
C PHE A 77 5.17 12.89 17.05
N LYS A 78 3.99 13.30 16.56
CA LYS A 78 3.47 14.66 16.73
C LYS A 78 2.54 14.85 17.92
N TYR A 79 1.81 13.81 18.29
CA TYR A 79 0.81 13.85 19.36
C TYR A 79 1.03 12.76 20.42
N PRO A 80 2.24 12.62 21.00
CA PRO A 80 2.50 11.64 22.04
C PRO A 80 1.74 11.93 23.36
N ASN A 81 1.16 13.12 23.48
CA ASN A 81 0.23 13.52 24.54
C ASN A 81 -1.21 13.03 24.31
N VAL A 82 -1.56 12.65 23.08
CA VAL A 82 -2.91 12.20 22.70
C VAL A 82 -2.97 10.67 22.60
N ILE A 83 -1.96 10.05 21.98
CA ILE A 83 -1.82 8.60 21.84
C ILE A 83 -0.58 8.07 22.57
N ASP A 84 -0.65 6.84 23.06
CA ASP A 84 0.36 6.24 23.96
C ASP A 84 1.31 5.24 23.23
N GLY A 85 0.97 4.86 22.00
CA GLY A 85 1.78 4.01 21.14
C GLY A 85 1.12 3.76 19.78
N ALA A 86 1.83 3.10 18.86
CA ALA A 86 1.36 2.84 17.51
C ALA A 86 1.83 1.49 16.95
N ILE A 87 0.96 0.84 16.19
CA ILE A 87 1.32 -0.27 15.29
C ILE A 87 1.28 0.28 13.86
N ALA A 88 2.46 0.37 13.25
CA ALA A 88 2.67 0.88 11.90
C ALA A 88 3.02 -0.28 10.97
N ALA A 89 1.97 -0.95 10.46
CA ALA A 89 2.13 -2.15 9.65
C ALA A 89 2.36 -1.83 8.18
N SER A 90 3.39 -2.42 7.59
CA SER A 90 3.82 -2.23 6.20
C SER A 90 3.84 -0.75 5.81
N ALA A 91 4.40 0.08 6.69
CA ALA A 91 4.44 1.53 6.57
C ALA A 91 5.75 1.97 5.90
N PRO A 92 5.74 2.41 4.62
CA PRO A 92 6.96 2.74 3.89
C PRO A 92 7.48 4.15 4.23
N LEU A 93 7.78 4.38 5.51
CA LEU A 93 8.23 5.67 6.08
C LEU A 93 9.51 6.21 5.44
N LEU A 94 10.44 5.35 5.03
CA LEU A 94 11.66 5.73 4.33
C LEU A 94 11.38 6.06 2.86
N SER A 95 10.42 5.39 2.22
CA SER A 95 10.03 5.70 0.84
C SER A 95 9.47 7.10 0.71
N VAL A 96 8.48 7.45 1.54
CA VAL A 96 7.73 8.72 1.41
C VAL A 96 8.58 9.97 1.70
N VAL A 97 9.79 9.79 2.24
CA VAL A 97 10.79 10.84 2.48
C VAL A 97 11.99 10.75 1.53
N GLY A 98 11.94 9.89 0.51
CA GLY A 98 13.00 9.73 -0.49
C GLY A 98 14.28 9.05 0.04
N ALA A 99 14.17 8.23 1.09
CA ALA A 99 15.29 7.53 1.73
C ALA A 99 15.31 6.01 1.45
N ALA A 100 14.34 5.47 0.69
CA ALA A 100 14.34 4.08 0.26
C ALA A 100 15.36 3.83 -0.88
N PRO A 101 15.81 2.58 -1.08
CA PRO A 101 16.67 2.23 -2.23
C PRO A 101 15.98 2.54 -3.57
N GLY A 102 16.72 3.05 -4.56
CA GLY A 102 16.12 3.60 -5.79
C GLY A 102 15.38 2.60 -6.70
N THR A 103 15.51 1.28 -6.52
CA THR A 103 14.89 0.26 -7.40
C THR A 103 13.90 -0.63 -6.67
N TYR A 104 13.67 -0.37 -5.37
CA TYR A 104 13.26 -1.44 -4.47
C TYR A 104 11.94 -2.11 -4.83
N PHE A 105 10.92 -1.31 -5.17
CA PHE A 105 9.56 -1.77 -5.34
C PHE A 105 9.40 -2.79 -6.47
N TRP A 106 9.91 -2.48 -7.65
CA TRP A 106 9.78 -3.37 -8.83
C TRP A 106 10.75 -4.55 -8.78
N GLU A 107 11.92 -4.36 -8.15
CA GLU A 107 12.89 -5.42 -7.87
C GLU A 107 12.30 -6.45 -6.89
N ASP A 108 11.60 -6.01 -5.85
CA ASP A 108 10.97 -6.91 -4.86
C ASP A 108 9.85 -7.75 -5.49
N ILE A 109 9.02 -7.17 -6.35
CA ILE A 109 8.02 -7.94 -7.13
C ILE A 109 8.72 -8.98 -8.04
N THR A 110 9.86 -8.61 -8.62
CA THR A 110 10.66 -9.52 -9.46
C THR A 110 11.19 -10.70 -8.62
N ASN A 111 11.64 -10.42 -7.39
CA ASN A 111 12.11 -11.43 -6.45
C ASN A 111 10.98 -12.36 -6.00
N ASP A 112 9.78 -11.84 -5.72
CA ASP A 112 8.61 -12.66 -5.39
C ASP A 112 8.27 -13.64 -6.51
N CYS A 113 8.30 -13.18 -7.76
CA CYS A 113 8.10 -14.04 -8.93
C CYS A 113 9.21 -15.08 -9.08
N ALA A 114 10.47 -14.72 -8.81
CA ALA A 114 11.60 -15.66 -8.86
C ALA A 114 11.49 -16.75 -7.78
N MET A 115 11.06 -16.38 -6.58
CA MET A 115 10.82 -17.32 -5.47
C MET A 115 9.64 -18.25 -5.76
N ALA A 116 8.59 -17.75 -6.44
CA ALA A 116 7.42 -18.53 -6.78
C ALA A 116 7.72 -19.63 -7.81
N HIS A 117 8.53 -19.34 -8.83
CA HIS A 117 9.01 -20.35 -9.79
C HIS A 117 10.23 -19.87 -10.60
N PRO A 118 11.27 -20.70 -10.81
CA PRO A 118 12.49 -20.29 -11.53
C PRO A 118 12.27 -19.76 -12.95
N GLU A 119 11.28 -20.29 -13.68
CA GLU A 119 10.95 -19.84 -15.03
C GLU A 119 10.05 -18.59 -15.10
N CYS A 120 9.51 -18.11 -13.97
CA CYS A 120 8.52 -17.02 -14.00
C CYS A 120 9.12 -15.73 -14.54
N VAL A 121 10.22 -15.26 -13.95
CA VAL A 121 10.93 -14.06 -14.38
C VAL A 121 11.40 -14.11 -15.84
N PRO A 122 12.14 -15.14 -16.31
CA PRO A 122 12.59 -15.17 -17.70
C PRO A 122 11.42 -15.24 -18.70
N LYS A 123 10.34 -15.97 -18.40
CA LYS A 123 9.16 -16.01 -19.28
C LYS A 123 8.37 -14.71 -19.28
N THR A 124 8.28 -14.01 -18.14
CA THR A 124 7.68 -12.66 -18.08
C THR A 124 8.47 -11.67 -18.92
N ARG A 125 9.80 -11.66 -18.81
CA ARG A 125 10.67 -10.83 -19.67
C ARG A 125 10.49 -11.16 -21.15
N ALA A 126 10.46 -12.45 -21.50
CA ALA A 126 10.22 -12.88 -22.87
C ALA A 126 8.85 -12.40 -23.39
N ALA A 127 7.79 -12.47 -22.58
CA ALA A 127 6.47 -11.98 -22.95
C ALA A 127 6.45 -10.47 -23.19
N PHE A 128 7.12 -9.66 -22.37
CA PHE A 128 7.22 -8.22 -22.61
C PHE A 128 8.07 -7.88 -23.86
N LEU A 129 9.09 -8.68 -24.18
CA LEU A 129 9.83 -8.55 -25.43
C LEU A 129 8.97 -8.91 -26.65
N GLU A 130 8.20 -10.00 -26.57
CA GLU A 130 7.21 -10.37 -27.60
C GLU A 130 6.16 -9.26 -27.80
N MET A 131 5.72 -8.64 -26.71
CA MET A 131 4.79 -7.50 -26.72
C MET A 131 5.37 -6.32 -27.53
N GLU A 132 6.66 -6.00 -27.31
CA GLU A 132 7.38 -4.96 -28.05
C GLU A 132 7.58 -5.35 -29.52
N MET A 133 7.98 -6.58 -29.82
CA MET A 133 8.12 -7.07 -31.19
C MET A 133 6.79 -6.97 -31.97
N MET A 134 5.67 -7.29 -31.31
CA MET A 134 4.35 -7.14 -31.91
C MET A 134 4.01 -5.67 -32.16
N TYR A 135 4.31 -4.76 -31.23
CA TYR A 135 4.13 -3.32 -31.46
C TYR A 135 4.89 -2.80 -32.68
N GLN A 136 6.12 -3.27 -32.92
CA GLN A 136 6.93 -2.88 -34.09
C GLN A 136 6.33 -3.30 -35.43
N MET A 137 5.35 -4.23 -35.44
CA MET A 137 4.59 -4.60 -36.65
C MET A 137 3.52 -3.55 -37.03
N GLY A 138 3.44 -2.42 -36.32
CA GLY A 138 2.51 -1.33 -36.60
C GLY A 138 1.05 -1.69 -36.30
N SER A 139 0.12 -1.19 -37.11
CA SER A 139 -1.32 -1.33 -36.87
C SER A 139 -1.79 -2.78 -36.77
N LYS A 140 -1.21 -3.70 -37.56
CA LYS A 140 -1.50 -5.14 -37.51
C LYS A 140 -1.11 -5.73 -36.15
N GLY A 141 0.06 -5.36 -35.65
CA GLY A 141 0.54 -5.80 -34.34
C GLY A 141 -0.28 -5.26 -33.18
N LEU A 142 -0.64 -3.98 -33.23
CA LEU A 142 -1.54 -3.36 -32.25
C LEU A 142 -2.92 -4.05 -32.19
N GLN A 143 -3.48 -4.44 -33.34
CA GLN A 143 -4.72 -5.23 -33.40
C GLN A 143 -4.55 -6.62 -32.78
N GLN A 144 -3.42 -7.29 -33.05
CA GLN A 144 -3.11 -8.59 -32.45
C GLN A 144 -2.95 -8.48 -30.92
N LEU A 145 -2.24 -7.47 -30.42
CA LEU A 145 -2.14 -7.17 -28.99
C LEU A 145 -3.52 -6.96 -28.37
N SER A 146 -4.36 -6.16 -29.03
CA SER A 146 -5.73 -5.88 -28.58
C SER A 146 -6.56 -7.16 -28.45
N ALA A 147 -6.42 -8.09 -29.41
CA ALA A 147 -7.12 -9.37 -29.36
C ALA A 147 -6.57 -10.31 -28.27
N ILE A 148 -5.24 -10.40 -28.12
CA ILE A 148 -4.59 -11.27 -27.12
C ILE A 148 -4.94 -10.83 -25.70
N PHE A 149 -4.88 -9.52 -25.43
CA PHE A 149 -5.25 -8.95 -24.14
C PHE A 149 -6.76 -8.78 -23.97
N LYS A 150 -7.58 -9.16 -24.96
CA LYS A 150 -9.04 -9.01 -24.94
C LYS A 150 -9.48 -7.59 -24.60
N LEU A 151 -8.93 -6.58 -25.27
CA LEU A 151 -9.25 -5.19 -24.98
C LEU A 151 -10.63 -4.81 -25.54
N CYS A 152 -11.39 -4.01 -24.78
CA CYS A 152 -12.68 -3.50 -25.24
C CYS A 152 -12.51 -2.50 -26.39
N ASN A 153 -11.43 -1.72 -26.34
CA ASN A 153 -11.05 -0.75 -27.34
C ASN A 153 -9.68 -1.14 -27.94
N PRO A 154 -9.56 -1.26 -29.28
CA PRO A 154 -8.27 -1.58 -29.89
C PRO A 154 -7.23 -0.47 -29.69
N LEU A 155 -5.98 -0.87 -29.49
CA LEU A 155 -4.82 0.03 -29.45
C LEU A 155 -4.60 0.69 -30.81
N LYS A 156 -4.28 1.99 -30.82
CA LYS A 156 -4.13 2.81 -32.02
C LYS A 156 -2.74 3.40 -32.18
N ASN A 157 -2.07 3.68 -31.08
CA ASN A 157 -0.85 4.49 -31.09
C ASN A 157 0.12 4.10 -29.96
N LYS A 158 1.25 4.82 -29.89
CA LYS A 158 2.30 4.59 -28.89
C LYS A 158 1.83 4.81 -27.45
N ALA A 159 0.96 5.79 -27.21
CA ALA A 159 0.43 6.08 -25.88
C ALA A 159 -0.44 4.90 -25.39
N ASP A 160 -1.35 4.39 -26.21
CA ASP A 160 -2.17 3.22 -25.86
C ASP A 160 -1.29 1.99 -25.55
N PHE A 161 -0.23 1.79 -26.33
CA PHE A 161 0.73 0.71 -26.08
C PHE A 161 1.47 0.86 -24.75
N LYS A 162 1.95 2.07 -24.44
CA LYS A 162 2.58 2.37 -23.15
C LYS A 162 1.62 2.22 -21.98
N HIS A 163 0.36 2.64 -22.16
CA HIS A 163 -0.70 2.46 -21.17
C HIS A 163 -0.97 0.97 -20.91
N LEU A 164 -0.97 0.12 -21.96
CA LEU A 164 -1.10 -1.33 -21.79
C LEU A 164 0.09 -1.94 -21.01
N GLN A 165 1.32 -1.44 -21.21
CA GLN A 165 2.47 -1.86 -20.41
C GLN A 165 2.29 -1.46 -18.94
N GLY A 166 1.84 -0.23 -18.67
CA GLY A 166 1.54 0.26 -17.32
C GLY A 166 0.42 -0.53 -16.63
N TRP A 167 -0.69 -0.76 -17.32
CA TRP A 167 -1.81 -1.60 -16.85
C TRP A 167 -1.36 -3.02 -16.50
N THR A 168 -0.53 -3.62 -17.36
CA THR A 168 0.02 -4.96 -17.12
C THR A 168 0.93 -4.96 -15.88
N ARG A 169 1.85 -4.00 -15.76
CA ARG A 169 2.75 -3.85 -14.61
C ARG A 169 1.96 -3.63 -13.29
N ASN A 170 0.91 -2.82 -13.32
CA ASN A 170 0.05 -2.55 -12.17
C ASN A 170 -0.64 -3.81 -11.63
N ALA A 171 -1.01 -4.76 -12.51
CA ALA A 171 -1.56 -6.05 -12.08
C ALA A 171 -0.55 -6.84 -11.21
N PHE A 172 0.73 -6.84 -11.57
CA PHE A 172 1.77 -7.50 -10.77
C PHE A 172 1.96 -6.80 -9.43
N ALA A 173 2.00 -5.46 -9.40
CA ALA A 173 2.11 -4.70 -8.14
C ALA A 173 1.00 -5.06 -7.16
N ASN A 174 -0.25 -5.07 -7.63
CA ASN A 174 -1.40 -5.40 -6.79
C ASN A 174 -1.40 -6.87 -6.36
N VAL A 175 -1.05 -7.80 -7.25
CA VAL A 175 -0.99 -9.23 -6.90
C VAL A 175 0.14 -9.54 -5.91
N ALA A 176 1.28 -8.84 -5.98
CA ALA A 176 2.36 -8.96 -5.02
C ALA A 176 1.92 -8.43 -3.64
N MET A 177 1.34 -7.22 -3.58
CA MET A 177 0.81 -6.66 -2.33
C MET A 177 -0.23 -7.58 -1.67
N PHE A 178 -1.05 -8.26 -2.46
CA PHE A 178 -2.08 -9.19 -1.98
C PHE A 178 -1.65 -10.67 -2.00
N ASN A 179 -0.35 -10.95 -1.94
CA ASN A 179 0.18 -12.32 -2.00
C ASN A 179 -0.05 -13.14 -0.71
N TYR A 180 -1.30 -13.19 -0.25
CA TYR A 180 -1.70 -13.83 1.01
C TYR A 180 -1.78 -15.36 0.89
N PRO A 181 -1.57 -16.11 1.99
CA PRO A 181 -1.58 -17.57 1.98
C PRO A 181 -2.98 -18.21 1.90
N TYR A 182 -4.03 -17.39 1.82
CA TYR A 182 -5.43 -17.77 1.70
C TYR A 182 -6.18 -16.82 0.75
N PRO A 183 -7.37 -17.19 0.24
CA PRO A 183 -8.13 -16.31 -0.65
C PRO A 183 -8.51 -14.99 0.04
N ALA A 184 -8.25 -13.88 -0.64
CA ALA A 184 -8.52 -12.53 -0.16
C ALA A 184 -8.62 -11.58 -1.35
N ASN A 185 -9.40 -10.50 -1.22
CA ASN A 185 -9.54 -9.49 -2.26
C ASN A 185 -9.95 -10.08 -3.63
N ASN A 186 -10.78 -11.14 -3.61
CA ASN A 186 -11.19 -11.94 -4.78
C ASN A 186 -10.02 -12.62 -5.54
N LEU A 187 -8.83 -12.65 -4.97
CA LEU A 187 -7.68 -13.39 -5.48
C LEU A 187 -7.58 -14.77 -4.80
N PRO A 188 -7.05 -15.79 -5.50
CA PRO A 188 -6.78 -17.09 -4.89
C PRO A 188 -5.67 -16.98 -3.84
N ALA A 189 -5.53 -18.01 -3.01
CA ALA A 189 -4.38 -18.15 -2.13
C ALA A 189 -3.06 -18.18 -2.94
N ASN A 190 -2.03 -17.52 -2.43
CA ASN A 190 -0.71 -17.40 -3.05
C ASN A 190 -0.79 -16.92 -4.52
N PRO A 191 -1.42 -15.77 -4.80
CA PRO A 191 -1.76 -15.36 -6.15
C PRO A 191 -0.55 -15.09 -7.05
N ILE A 192 0.64 -14.76 -6.52
CA ILE A 192 1.87 -14.70 -7.33
C ILE A 192 2.22 -16.08 -7.90
N GLN A 193 2.07 -17.16 -7.13
CA GLN A 193 2.30 -18.51 -7.64
C GLN A 193 1.31 -18.86 -8.76
N TYR A 194 0.04 -18.46 -8.62
CA TYR A 194 -0.96 -18.66 -9.65
C TYR A 194 -0.66 -17.83 -10.91
N MET A 195 -0.30 -16.56 -10.74
CA MET A 195 0.11 -15.66 -11.81
C MET A 195 1.31 -16.23 -12.59
N CYS A 196 2.35 -16.69 -11.90
CA CYS A 196 3.49 -17.35 -12.53
C CYS A 196 3.09 -18.61 -13.30
N LYS A 197 2.19 -19.46 -12.75
CA LYS A 197 1.68 -20.64 -13.46
C LYS A 197 0.98 -20.29 -14.78
N LEU A 198 0.23 -19.18 -14.83
CA LEU A 198 -0.42 -18.73 -16.07
C LEU A 198 0.60 -18.36 -17.15
N ILE A 199 1.71 -17.73 -16.75
CA ILE A 199 2.80 -17.34 -17.66
C ILE A 199 3.60 -18.56 -18.11
N ILE A 200 3.89 -19.49 -17.20
CA ILE A 200 4.74 -20.66 -17.44
C ILE A 200 4.03 -21.73 -18.27
N ASN A 201 2.77 -22.03 -17.94
CA ASN A 201 1.96 -23.09 -18.56
C ASN A 201 1.30 -22.64 -19.86
N SER A 202 1.82 -21.63 -20.55
CA SER A 202 1.46 -21.40 -21.94
C SER A 202 2.05 -22.53 -22.81
N SER A 203 1.56 -23.76 -22.63
CA SER A 203 1.92 -24.97 -23.38
C SER A 203 1.45 -24.91 -24.84
N ILE A 204 0.93 -23.76 -25.28
CA ILE A 204 0.63 -23.47 -26.67
C ILE A 204 1.86 -22.74 -27.20
N VAL A 205 2.58 -23.46 -28.07
CA VAL A 205 3.84 -23.18 -28.76
C VAL A 205 3.92 -21.82 -29.48
N GLU A 206 2.99 -20.87 -29.27
CA GLU A 206 2.94 -19.65 -30.06
C GLU A 206 3.22 -18.32 -29.39
N LEU A 207 3.00 -18.03 -28.09
CA LEU A 207 3.51 -16.78 -27.47
C LEU A 207 3.40 -16.80 -25.93
N ASN A 208 4.48 -16.49 -25.20
CA ASN A 208 4.45 -16.18 -23.75
C ASN A 208 3.47 -15.03 -23.45
N LEU A 209 3.23 -14.17 -24.45
CA LEU A 209 2.28 -13.04 -24.42
C LEU A 209 0.85 -13.42 -24.00
N LYS A 210 0.35 -14.61 -24.36
CA LYS A 210 -0.98 -15.07 -23.91
C LYS A 210 -1.00 -15.35 -22.40
N GLY A 211 0.08 -15.90 -21.88
CA GLY A 211 0.26 -16.11 -20.44
C GLY A 211 0.34 -14.80 -19.67
N LEU A 212 1.06 -13.80 -20.22
CA LEU A 212 1.12 -12.45 -19.66
C LEU A 212 -0.26 -11.76 -19.65
N ALA A 213 -1.02 -11.86 -20.73
CA ALA A 213 -2.39 -11.34 -20.79
C ALA A 213 -3.31 -12.01 -19.76
N ALA A 214 -3.21 -13.34 -19.60
CA ALA A 214 -3.96 -14.07 -18.57
C ALA A 214 -3.55 -13.67 -17.15
N ALA A 215 -2.25 -13.47 -16.91
CA ALA A 215 -1.71 -13.00 -15.64
C ALA A 215 -2.22 -11.61 -15.27
N ALA A 216 -2.21 -10.65 -16.19
CA ALA A 216 -2.81 -9.34 -15.93
C ALA A 216 -4.32 -9.44 -15.69
N GLY A 217 -5.01 -10.27 -16.49
CA GLY A 217 -6.43 -10.54 -16.32
C GLY A 217 -6.82 -11.18 -14.98
N LEU A 218 -5.91 -11.86 -14.27
CA LEU A 218 -6.15 -12.39 -12.93
C LEU A 218 -6.63 -11.29 -11.97
N TYR A 219 -5.89 -10.19 -11.92
CA TYR A 219 -6.21 -9.06 -11.05
C TYR A 219 -7.49 -8.35 -11.51
N TYR A 220 -7.56 -7.97 -12.78
CA TYR A 220 -8.67 -7.16 -13.27
C TYR A 220 -10.00 -7.92 -13.34
N ASN A 221 -10.00 -9.25 -13.51
CA ASN A 221 -11.22 -10.05 -13.33
C ASN A 221 -11.63 -10.18 -11.86
N ALA A 222 -10.67 -10.31 -10.94
CA ALA A 222 -10.95 -10.37 -9.50
C ALA A 222 -11.65 -9.10 -9.01
N THR A 223 -11.25 -7.93 -9.52
CA THR A 223 -11.86 -6.64 -9.14
C THR A 223 -13.30 -6.44 -9.65
N SER A 224 -13.72 -7.09 -10.74
CA SER A 224 -15.11 -7.00 -11.22
C SER A 224 -16.08 -7.98 -10.57
N GLY A 225 -15.59 -8.96 -9.81
CA GLY A 225 -16.42 -10.03 -9.22
C GLY A 225 -17.05 -10.98 -10.25
N ASN A 226 -16.74 -10.82 -11.55
CA ASN A 226 -17.21 -11.64 -12.66
C ASN A 226 -16.13 -11.72 -13.76
N SER A 227 -16.15 -12.80 -14.54
CA SER A 227 -15.29 -12.95 -15.73
C SER A 227 -15.69 -11.92 -16.80
N ARG A 228 -14.76 -11.01 -17.13
CA ARG A 228 -15.01 -9.98 -18.15
C ARG A 228 -14.82 -10.54 -19.55
N THR A 229 -15.68 -10.11 -20.48
CA THR A 229 -15.53 -10.43 -21.90
C THR A 229 -14.40 -9.63 -22.55
N CYS A 230 -14.12 -8.43 -22.04
CA CYS A 230 -12.99 -7.59 -22.45
C CYS A 230 -12.49 -6.68 -21.29
N PHE A 231 -11.31 -6.11 -21.43
CA PHE A 231 -10.72 -5.14 -20.50
C PHE A 231 -10.67 -3.73 -21.10
N ASP A 232 -11.15 -2.74 -20.34
CA ASP A 232 -10.99 -1.33 -20.70
C ASP A 232 -9.86 -0.73 -19.87
N ILE A 233 -8.66 -0.77 -20.43
CA ILE A 233 -7.42 -0.47 -19.71
C ILE A 233 -7.34 0.96 -19.17
N TYR A 234 -8.08 1.90 -19.75
CA TYR A 234 -8.16 3.29 -19.27
C TYR A 234 -9.12 3.46 -18.09
N SER A 235 -10.19 2.67 -18.06
CA SER A 235 -11.11 2.62 -16.91
C SER A 235 -10.53 1.79 -15.77
N ASP A 236 -9.71 0.78 -16.08
CA ASP A 236 -9.11 -0.15 -15.12
C ASP A 236 -7.84 0.40 -14.46
N PHE A 237 -7.08 1.23 -15.16
CA PHE A 237 -5.84 1.83 -14.66
C PHE A 237 -5.75 3.28 -15.13
N VAL A 238 -5.66 4.20 -14.17
CA VAL A 238 -5.45 5.63 -14.42
C VAL A 238 -4.04 5.98 -13.99
N GLU A 239 -3.23 6.46 -14.94
CA GLU A 239 -1.89 6.95 -14.66
C GLU A 239 -1.93 8.17 -13.75
N CYS A 240 -1.06 8.19 -12.74
CA CYS A 240 -1.04 9.20 -11.71
C CYS A 240 0.38 9.44 -11.18
N ALA A 241 0.53 10.33 -10.19
CA ALA A 241 1.82 10.62 -9.58
C ALA A 241 2.42 9.48 -8.73
N ASP A 242 1.68 8.39 -8.55
CA ASP A 242 2.14 7.14 -7.95
C ASP A 242 2.32 6.05 -9.02
N PRO A 243 3.56 5.65 -9.36
CA PRO A 243 3.83 4.61 -10.36
C PRO A 243 3.28 3.22 -10.02
N THR A 244 2.92 2.99 -8.75
CA THR A 244 2.30 1.75 -8.26
C THR A 244 0.79 1.72 -8.45
N GLY A 245 0.18 2.87 -8.82
CA GLY A 245 -1.22 3.04 -9.18
C GLY A 245 -2.07 3.67 -8.08
N CYS A 246 -2.86 4.70 -8.41
CA CYS A 246 -3.74 5.39 -7.46
C CYS A 246 -5.11 4.72 -7.26
N GLY A 247 -5.42 3.70 -8.07
CA GLY A 247 -6.76 3.14 -8.17
C GLY A 247 -7.71 4.03 -9.00
N VAL A 248 -9.01 3.86 -8.77
CA VAL A 248 -10.07 4.53 -9.55
C VAL A 248 -11.08 5.23 -8.62
N GLY A 249 -11.88 6.14 -9.18
CA GLY A 249 -12.92 6.87 -8.44
C GLY A 249 -12.39 8.11 -7.71
N SER A 250 -13.15 8.63 -6.76
CA SER A 250 -12.81 9.87 -6.05
C SER A 250 -11.59 9.71 -5.13
N ASP A 251 -11.42 8.56 -4.48
CA ASP A 251 -10.30 8.30 -3.58
C ASP A 251 -8.95 8.34 -4.32
N SER A 252 -8.92 7.98 -5.61
CA SER A 252 -7.68 8.06 -6.39
C SER A 252 -7.27 9.50 -6.66
N LEU A 253 -8.23 10.43 -6.73
CA LEU A 253 -7.93 11.87 -6.85
C LEU A 253 -7.29 12.41 -5.58
N ALA A 254 -7.75 11.97 -4.40
CA ALA A 254 -7.15 12.34 -3.13
C ALA A 254 -5.69 11.86 -3.05
N TRP A 255 -5.47 10.58 -3.36
CA TRP A 255 -4.13 9.99 -3.29
C TRP A 255 -3.18 10.61 -4.31
N ASP A 256 -3.64 10.83 -5.55
CA ASP A 256 -2.85 11.49 -6.58
C ASP A 256 -2.42 12.90 -6.16
N PHE A 257 -3.32 13.68 -5.54
CA PHE A 257 -2.96 14.99 -5.01
C PHE A 257 -1.91 14.92 -3.89
N GLN A 258 -2.01 13.95 -2.97
CA GLN A 258 -1.01 13.76 -1.91
C GLN A 258 0.35 13.32 -2.48
N ALA A 259 0.34 12.40 -3.45
CA ALA A 259 1.52 12.02 -4.22
C ALA A 259 2.07 13.20 -5.03
N CYS A 260 1.27 14.20 -5.37
CA CYS A 260 1.71 15.42 -6.06
C CYS A 260 2.23 16.54 -5.15
N THR A 261 2.10 16.41 -3.83
CA THR A 261 2.41 17.49 -2.89
C THR A 261 3.46 17.07 -1.86
N GLU A 262 3.20 16.01 -1.11
CA GLU A 262 3.97 15.67 0.08
C GLU A 262 4.84 14.43 -0.11
N PHE A 263 4.28 13.34 -0.62
CA PHE A 263 4.94 12.04 -0.53
C PHE A 263 5.75 11.69 -1.77
N VAL A 264 7.00 11.29 -1.55
CA VAL A 264 7.85 10.73 -2.60
C VAL A 264 7.47 9.27 -2.85
N MET A 265 7.04 8.96 -4.07
CA MET A 265 6.67 7.60 -4.50
C MET A 265 7.88 6.85 -5.09
N PRO A 266 7.86 5.51 -5.13
CA PRO A 266 8.87 4.73 -5.83
C PRO A 266 9.01 5.17 -7.28
N PRO A 267 10.22 5.13 -7.87
CA PRO A 267 10.36 5.46 -9.28
C PRO A 267 9.73 4.39 -10.18
N GLY A 268 9.67 4.68 -11.47
CA GLY A 268 9.27 3.72 -12.48
C GLY A 268 10.25 2.54 -12.65
N SER A 269 9.84 1.53 -13.42
CA SER A 269 10.64 0.33 -13.72
C SER A 269 11.73 0.60 -14.76
N ASP A 270 12.87 -0.07 -14.61
CA ASP A 270 14.08 0.14 -15.42
C ASP A 270 14.40 -1.01 -16.39
N GLY A 271 13.75 -2.17 -16.25
CA GLY A 271 13.99 -3.37 -17.06
C GLY A 271 15.37 -4.00 -16.92
N VAL A 272 16.16 -3.56 -15.95
CA VAL A 272 17.49 -4.09 -15.60
C VAL A 272 17.45 -4.76 -14.23
N SER A 273 17.10 -3.99 -13.19
CA SER A 273 16.93 -4.50 -11.82
C SER A 273 15.63 -5.27 -11.67
N ASP A 274 14.64 -4.99 -12.51
CA ASP A 274 13.33 -5.63 -12.50
C ASP A 274 13.01 -6.39 -13.82
N MET A 275 11.88 -7.11 -13.84
CA MET A 275 11.43 -7.90 -14.98
C MET A 275 10.48 -7.17 -15.95
N PHE A 276 10.21 -5.88 -15.74
CA PHE A 276 9.21 -5.11 -16.46
C PHE A 276 9.83 -4.30 -17.62
N PRO A 277 9.01 -3.73 -18.52
CA PRO A 277 9.50 -2.76 -19.50
C PRO A 277 10.05 -1.50 -18.84
N VAL A 278 10.92 -0.79 -19.57
CA VAL A 278 11.39 0.55 -19.20
C VAL A 278 10.21 1.52 -19.22
N LEU A 279 9.75 1.91 -18.04
CA LEU A 279 8.62 2.80 -17.80
C LEU A 279 9.03 3.79 -16.70
N PRO A 280 9.90 4.76 -17.02
CA PRO A 280 10.50 5.64 -16.04
C PRO A 280 9.47 6.60 -15.45
N PHE A 281 9.66 6.96 -14.19
CA PHE A 281 8.94 8.05 -13.54
C PHE A 281 9.90 8.73 -12.58
N THR A 282 10.49 9.84 -13.04
CA THR A 282 11.49 10.60 -12.28
C THR A 282 10.83 11.73 -11.49
N LEU A 283 11.54 12.33 -10.53
CA LEU A 283 11.04 13.51 -9.81
C LEU A 283 10.70 14.69 -10.74
N ALA A 284 11.45 14.84 -11.86
CA ALA A 284 11.15 15.84 -12.87
C ALA A 284 9.83 15.54 -13.61
N MET A 285 9.61 14.29 -14.00
CA MET A 285 8.34 13.85 -14.63
C MET A 285 7.15 14.01 -13.68
N ARG A 286 7.34 13.68 -12.39
CA ARG A 286 6.35 13.92 -11.34
C ARG A 286 6.02 15.41 -11.22
N THR A 287 7.04 16.27 -11.20
CA THR A 287 6.83 17.73 -11.13
C THR A 287 6.02 18.24 -12.31
N GLU A 288 6.36 17.83 -13.54
CA GLU A 288 5.61 18.21 -14.74
C GLU A 288 4.16 17.74 -14.68
N TYR A 289 3.94 16.46 -14.34
CA TYR A 289 2.60 15.89 -14.17
C TYR A 289 1.77 16.69 -13.16
N CYS A 290 2.32 16.97 -11.98
CA CYS A 290 1.61 17.65 -10.90
C CYS A 290 1.29 19.11 -11.20
N GLN A 291 2.19 19.81 -11.91
CA GLN A 291 1.92 21.16 -12.38
C GLN A 291 0.80 21.19 -13.41
N GLN A 292 0.78 20.23 -14.34
CA GLN A 292 -0.29 20.14 -15.35
C GLN A 292 -1.63 19.71 -14.75
N ARG A 293 -1.62 18.71 -13.86
CA ARG A 293 -2.84 18.06 -13.35
C ARG A 293 -3.50 18.84 -12.21
N TRP A 294 -2.70 19.42 -11.31
CA TRP A 294 -3.15 19.99 -10.05
C TRP A 294 -2.69 21.44 -9.85
N ASN A 295 -1.90 22.00 -10.77
CA ASN A 295 -1.32 23.33 -10.62
C ASN A 295 -0.50 23.50 -9.32
N VAL A 296 0.17 22.42 -8.89
CA VAL A 296 1.05 22.40 -7.71
C VAL A 296 2.46 21.95 -8.09
N THR A 297 3.44 22.36 -7.30
CA THR A 297 4.81 21.84 -7.39
C THR A 297 5.07 20.96 -6.17
N PRO A 298 5.49 19.69 -6.36
CA PRO A 298 5.84 18.79 -5.25
C PRO A 298 6.89 19.39 -4.32
N ARG A 299 6.77 19.13 -3.03
CA ARG A 299 7.74 19.57 -2.00
C ARG A 299 8.45 18.36 -1.43
N ASP A 300 9.36 17.78 -2.19
CA ASP A 300 9.97 16.47 -1.89
C ASP A 300 10.63 16.37 -0.51
N ASN A 301 11.14 17.48 0.04
CA ASN A 301 11.76 17.50 1.36
C ASN A 301 10.78 17.82 2.52
N TRP A 302 9.53 18.17 2.22
CA TRP A 302 8.57 18.65 3.23
C TRP A 302 8.22 17.58 4.26
N THR A 303 7.91 16.36 3.80
CA THR A 303 7.61 15.22 4.68
C THR A 303 8.82 14.85 5.53
N ARG A 304 10.04 14.92 4.97
CA ARG A 304 11.28 14.70 5.74
C ARG A 304 11.45 15.71 6.87
N ILE A 305 11.21 17.00 6.59
CA ILE A 305 11.30 18.07 7.61
C ILE A 305 10.22 17.88 8.68
N ASN A 306 8.98 17.60 8.27
CA ASN A 306 7.87 17.51 9.21
C ASN A 306 7.92 16.24 10.05
N TYR A 307 8.35 15.12 9.50
CA TYR A 307 8.26 13.81 10.15
C TYR A 307 9.61 13.13 10.35
N TRP A 308 10.67 13.94 10.46
CA TRP A 308 12.00 13.56 10.94
C TRP A 308 12.81 12.65 10.00
N GLY A 309 12.23 12.25 8.87
CA GLY A 309 12.93 11.40 7.91
C GLY A 309 13.34 10.06 8.52
N PRO A 310 14.58 9.59 8.27
CA PRO A 310 15.10 8.39 8.92
C PRO A 310 15.44 8.57 10.41
N ASP A 311 15.63 9.80 10.89
CA ASP A 311 16.22 10.13 12.20
C ASP A 311 15.14 10.17 13.30
N ILE A 312 14.53 9.02 13.57
CA ILE A 312 13.36 8.90 14.45
C ILE A 312 13.69 8.38 15.87
N GLU A 313 14.96 8.24 16.26
CA GLU A 313 15.32 7.62 17.55
C GLU A 313 14.83 8.38 18.78
N SER A 314 14.52 9.68 18.65
CA SER A 314 13.86 10.45 19.71
C SER A 314 12.39 10.08 19.94
N SER A 315 11.81 9.26 19.06
CA SER A 315 10.46 8.72 19.20
C SER A 315 10.39 7.57 20.21
N SER A 316 9.18 7.08 20.46
CA SER A 316 8.96 5.94 21.35
C SER A 316 7.62 5.25 21.08
N ASN A 317 7.55 3.98 21.49
CA ASN A 317 6.34 3.15 21.53
C ASN A 317 5.73 2.93 20.14
N ILE A 318 6.53 2.43 19.22
CA ILE A 318 6.08 2.08 17.87
C ILE A 318 6.58 0.68 17.52
N VAL A 319 5.69 -0.14 16.98
CA VAL A 319 6.05 -1.39 16.29
C VAL A 319 5.93 -1.14 14.79
N PHE A 320 7.00 -1.40 14.05
CA PHE A 320 7.04 -1.40 12.59
C PHE A 320 7.04 -2.86 12.12
N SER A 321 5.91 -3.36 11.62
CA SER A 321 5.82 -4.71 11.06
C SER A 321 5.93 -4.66 9.53
N ASN A 322 6.70 -5.56 8.92
CA ASN A 322 6.83 -5.66 7.47
C ASN A 322 6.86 -7.13 7.03
N GLY A 323 6.08 -7.45 6.00
CA GLY A 323 6.12 -8.73 5.32
C GLY A 323 7.27 -8.80 4.32
N ASP A 324 7.92 -9.94 4.16
CA ASP A 324 9.03 -10.08 3.20
C ASP A 324 8.59 -10.35 1.75
N LEU A 325 7.30 -10.61 1.53
CA LEU A 325 6.67 -10.67 0.20
C LEU A 325 5.94 -9.35 -0.14
N ASP A 326 6.11 -8.30 0.67
CA ASP A 326 5.52 -7.00 0.41
C ASP A 326 6.51 -6.11 -0.33
N PRO A 327 6.23 -5.66 -1.58
CA PRO A 327 7.15 -4.79 -2.30
C PRO A 327 7.37 -3.43 -1.63
N TRP A 328 6.56 -3.05 -0.63
CA TRP A 328 6.77 -1.87 0.19
C TRP A 328 7.81 -2.05 1.32
N HIS A 329 8.22 -3.28 1.63
CA HIS A 329 8.94 -3.59 2.87
C HIS A 329 10.28 -2.85 2.99
N ARG A 330 11.08 -2.75 1.91
CA ARG A 330 12.36 -2.01 1.91
C ARG A 330 12.19 -0.49 1.99
N GLY A 331 10.98 -0.01 1.78
CA GLY A 331 10.59 1.38 2.03
C GLY A 331 10.30 1.69 3.50
N GLY A 332 10.28 0.69 4.39
CA GLY A 332 10.01 0.85 5.83
C GLY A 332 11.20 0.52 6.73
N PHE A 333 10.98 0.61 8.06
CA PHE A 333 11.98 0.21 9.05
C PHE A 333 11.97 -1.31 9.27
N ASN A 334 13.09 -1.97 8.94
CA ASN A 334 13.27 -3.42 9.04
C ASN A 334 14.21 -3.85 10.19
N SER A 335 14.61 -2.93 11.05
CA SER A 335 15.45 -3.20 12.22
C SER A 335 15.03 -2.32 13.38
N SER A 336 15.03 -2.88 14.59
CA SER A 336 14.69 -2.13 15.80
C SER A 336 15.73 -1.04 16.05
N LEU A 337 15.27 0.18 16.30
CA LEU A 337 16.14 1.34 16.57
C LEU A 337 16.37 1.55 18.07
N SER A 338 15.46 1.04 18.91
CA SER A 338 15.57 1.12 20.36
C SER A 338 14.71 0.04 21.04
N SER A 339 14.68 0.03 22.37
CA SER A 339 13.78 -0.86 23.16
C SER A 339 12.30 -0.48 23.09
N THR A 340 11.96 0.63 22.41
CA THR A 340 10.58 1.11 22.21
C THR A 340 10.23 1.38 20.74
N LEU A 341 11.19 1.27 19.83
CA LEU A 341 11.02 1.33 18.38
C LEU A 341 11.41 -0.04 17.81
N ILE A 342 10.43 -0.92 17.73
CA ILE A 342 10.61 -2.34 17.45
C ILE A 342 10.27 -2.62 15.99
N ALA A 343 11.17 -3.27 15.25
CA ALA A 343 10.86 -3.79 13.94
C ALA A 343 10.52 -5.28 14.01
N VAL A 344 9.50 -5.70 13.27
CA VAL A 344 9.02 -7.09 13.20
C VAL A 344 8.95 -7.52 11.75
N LYS A 345 9.76 -8.52 11.38
CA LYS A 345 9.71 -9.14 10.05
C LYS A 345 8.70 -10.30 10.05
N ILE A 346 7.86 -10.38 9.03
CA ILE A 346 6.86 -11.44 8.84
C ILE A 346 7.26 -12.25 7.62
N GLU A 347 7.93 -13.39 7.84
CA GLU A 347 8.29 -14.32 6.77
C GLU A 347 7.03 -14.96 6.16
N GLY A 348 6.94 -14.90 4.83
CA GLY A 348 5.75 -15.28 4.06
C GLY A 348 4.59 -14.29 4.18
N GLY A 349 4.82 -13.09 4.75
CA GLY A 349 3.83 -12.03 4.85
C GLY A 349 3.86 -11.14 3.61
N ALA A 350 2.70 -10.91 3.00
CA ALA A 350 2.50 -9.82 2.03
C ALA A 350 2.09 -8.52 2.76
N HIS A 351 1.46 -7.58 2.06
CA HIS A 351 1.14 -6.26 2.60
C HIS A 351 0.24 -6.34 3.85
N HIS A 352 0.80 -5.95 5.00
CA HIS A 352 0.21 -5.90 6.34
C HIS A 352 -0.68 -7.10 6.72
N LEU A 353 -0.17 -8.32 6.52
CA LEU A 353 -0.85 -9.58 6.87
C LEU A 353 -1.19 -9.69 8.37
N ASP A 354 -0.36 -9.10 9.22
CA ASP A 354 -0.57 -8.98 10.67
C ASP A 354 -1.89 -8.31 11.04
N LEU A 355 -2.33 -7.30 10.29
CA LEU A 355 -3.60 -6.60 10.55
C LEU A 355 -4.84 -7.35 10.05
N ARG A 356 -4.67 -8.43 9.29
CA ARG A 356 -5.80 -9.25 8.83
C ARG A 356 -6.33 -10.12 9.96
N SER A 357 -7.60 -10.49 9.87
CA SER A 357 -8.16 -11.49 10.77
C SER A 357 -7.41 -12.82 10.66
N LYS A 358 -7.36 -13.53 11.78
CA LYS A 358 -6.78 -14.85 11.95
C LYS A 358 -7.33 -15.82 10.94
N ASN A 359 -6.43 -16.62 10.38
CA ASN A 359 -6.76 -17.66 9.44
C ASN A 359 -6.00 -18.95 9.77
N ALA A 360 -6.61 -20.11 9.47
CA ALA A 360 -5.94 -21.40 9.65
C ALA A 360 -4.68 -21.56 8.79
N ALA A 361 -4.60 -20.83 7.67
CA ALA A 361 -3.44 -20.81 6.78
C ALA A 361 -2.39 -19.73 7.14
N ASP A 362 -2.54 -19.04 8.28
CA ASP A 362 -1.56 -18.06 8.72
C ASP A 362 -0.17 -18.72 8.94
N PRO A 363 0.92 -18.16 8.38
CA PRO A 363 2.27 -18.65 8.64
C PRO A 363 2.62 -18.45 10.11
N GLN A 364 3.45 -19.33 10.67
CA GLN A 364 3.89 -19.20 12.06
C GLN A 364 4.58 -17.85 12.35
N SER A 365 5.18 -17.22 11.33
CA SER A 365 5.79 -15.90 11.47
C SER A 365 4.76 -14.81 11.80
N VAL A 366 3.58 -14.77 11.16
CA VAL A 366 2.57 -13.74 11.48
C VAL A 366 1.95 -13.97 12.86
N ILE A 367 1.74 -15.23 13.24
CA ILE A 367 1.23 -15.57 14.58
C ILE A 367 2.22 -15.09 15.67
N LYS A 368 3.53 -15.21 15.42
CA LYS A 368 4.56 -14.66 16.32
C LYS A 368 4.59 -13.13 16.30
N ALA A 369 4.46 -12.51 15.13
CA ALA A 369 4.43 -11.05 14.99
C ALA A 369 3.28 -10.42 15.78
N ARG A 370 2.06 -10.93 15.62
CA ARG A 370 0.88 -10.50 16.37
C ARG A 370 1.10 -10.63 17.88
N LYS A 371 1.73 -11.70 18.36
CA LYS A 371 2.09 -11.83 19.79
C LYS A 371 3.06 -10.74 20.27
N VAL A 372 4.03 -10.34 19.45
CA VAL A 372 4.97 -9.24 19.77
C VAL A 372 4.25 -7.90 19.80
N GLU A 373 3.37 -7.63 18.84
CA GLU A 373 2.54 -6.42 18.81
C GLU A 373 1.68 -6.33 20.08
N VAL A 374 0.96 -7.40 20.42
CA VAL A 374 0.10 -7.48 21.61
C VAL A 374 0.88 -7.27 22.90
N ALA A 375 2.06 -7.88 23.02
CA ALA A 375 2.90 -7.69 24.20
C ALA A 375 3.33 -6.23 24.38
N ASN A 376 3.66 -5.52 23.29
CA ASN A 376 4.00 -4.10 23.33
C ASN A 376 2.78 -3.23 23.66
N ILE A 377 1.63 -3.53 23.06
CA ILE A 377 0.35 -2.87 23.36
C ILE A 377 0.04 -2.97 24.85
N GLN A 378 0.11 -4.17 25.43
CA GLN A 378 -0.12 -4.40 26.86
C GLN A 378 0.88 -3.64 27.74
N LYS A 379 2.15 -3.62 27.34
CA LYS A 379 3.21 -2.85 28.01
C LYS A 379 2.87 -1.35 28.06
N TRP A 380 2.48 -0.76 26.92
CA TRP A 380 2.14 0.67 26.84
C TRP A 380 0.89 1.04 27.64
N ILE A 381 -0.15 0.19 27.65
CA ILE A 381 -1.33 0.37 28.50
C ILE A 381 -0.92 0.42 29.97
N LYS A 382 -0.11 -0.55 30.42
CA LYS A 382 0.31 -0.64 31.83
C LYS A 382 1.15 0.57 32.25
N GLN A 383 2.10 0.98 31.41
CA GLN A 383 2.92 2.17 31.65
C GLN A 383 2.06 3.43 31.78
N THR A 384 1.10 3.62 30.87
CA THR A 384 0.22 4.79 30.87
C THR A 384 -0.66 4.86 32.12
N ARG A 385 -1.22 3.73 32.56
CA ARG A 385 -2.03 3.66 33.78
C ARG A 385 -1.23 4.00 35.02
N HIS A 386 0.01 3.53 35.10
CA HIS A 386 0.91 3.83 36.20
C HIS A 386 1.23 5.33 36.27
N LEU A 387 1.57 5.94 35.13
CA LEU A 387 1.86 7.39 35.04
C LEU A 387 0.66 8.26 35.42
N LYS A 388 -0.57 7.79 35.16
CA LYS A 388 -1.82 8.51 35.47
C LYS A 388 -2.38 8.21 36.87
N GLY A 389 -1.64 7.49 37.73
CA GLY A 389 -1.94 7.35 39.16
C GLY A 389 -3.22 6.58 39.49
N LYS A 390 -3.64 5.61 38.66
CA LYS A 390 -4.83 4.77 38.95
C LYS A 390 -4.52 3.28 38.82
N GLU A 391 -4.90 2.50 39.84
CA GLU A 391 -5.01 1.04 39.75
C GLU A 391 -6.12 0.63 38.74
N PRO A 392 -6.02 -0.57 38.12
CA PRO A 392 -7.03 -1.06 37.19
C PRO A 392 -8.41 -1.12 37.85
N ARG A 393 -9.45 -0.52 37.25
CA ARG A 393 -10.84 -0.64 37.75
C ARG A 393 -11.52 -1.81 37.06
N VAL A 394 -12.43 -2.48 37.76
CA VAL A 394 -13.19 -3.67 37.32
C VAL A 394 -13.98 -3.43 36.01
N ASP A 395 -14.30 -2.18 35.66
CA ASP A 395 -14.90 -1.81 34.36
C ASP A 395 -13.96 -2.01 33.15
N ASP A 396 -12.67 -2.32 33.40
CA ASP A 396 -11.70 -2.74 32.39
C ASP A 396 -12.07 -4.08 31.69
N ILE A 397 -13.09 -4.79 32.18
CA ILE A 397 -13.60 -6.04 31.58
C ILE A 397 -14.15 -5.81 30.15
N TYR A 398 -14.75 -4.66 29.84
CA TYR A 398 -15.22 -4.37 28.47
C TYR A 398 -14.06 -4.13 27.50
N VAL A 399 -12.98 -3.51 27.99
CA VAL A 399 -11.75 -3.28 27.22
C VAL A 399 -11.01 -4.60 27.00
N LEU A 400 -10.98 -5.48 28.00
CA LEU A 400 -10.44 -6.83 27.88
C LEU A 400 -11.30 -7.70 26.97
N LYS A 401 -12.62 -7.48 26.87
CA LYS A 401 -13.49 -8.23 25.95
C LYS A 401 -13.34 -7.79 24.50
N ALA A 402 -13.23 -6.49 24.22
CA ALA A 402 -12.89 -5.98 22.89
C ALA A 402 -11.44 -6.34 22.50
N LEU A 403 -10.50 -6.32 23.45
CA LEU A 403 -9.18 -6.93 23.26
C LEU A 403 -9.31 -8.42 23.02
N LYS A 404 -10.13 -9.18 23.75
CA LYS A 404 -10.28 -10.62 23.56
C LYS A 404 -10.87 -10.93 22.19
N GLU A 405 -11.83 -10.17 21.69
CA GLU A 405 -12.38 -10.31 20.34
C GLU A 405 -11.33 -9.93 19.28
N ILE A 406 -10.61 -8.81 19.44
CA ILE A 406 -9.50 -8.41 18.56
C ILE A 406 -8.30 -9.37 18.66
N LEU A 407 -8.03 -9.98 19.80
CA LEU A 407 -6.92 -10.91 20.09
C LEU A 407 -7.27 -12.38 19.81
N GLU A 408 -8.56 -12.71 19.74
CA GLU A 408 -9.06 -14.01 19.28
C GLU A 408 -9.19 -14.00 17.75
N ASP A 409 -9.46 -12.82 17.17
CA ASP A 409 -9.47 -12.54 15.73
C ASP A 409 -8.11 -12.09 15.15
N LEU A 410 -7.07 -11.78 15.94
CA LEU A 410 -5.67 -11.63 15.52
C LEU A 410 -4.92 -12.93 15.89
#